data_AF-A0A8T7GUV5-F1
#
_entry.id   AF-A0A8T7GUV5-F1
#
_cell.length_a   1.000
_cell.length_b   1.000
_cell.length_c   1.000
_cell.angle_alpha   90.00
_cell.angle_beta   90.00
_cell.angle_gamma   90.00
#
_symmetry.space_group_name_H-M   'P 1'
#
loop_
_entity.id
_entity.type
_entity.pdbx_description
1 polymer ?
#
loop_
_entity_poly.entity_id
_entity_poly.type
_entity_poly.pdbx_seq_one_letter_code
_entity_poly.pdbx_strand_id
1 'polypeptide(L)' 'MLGVFERSDALGRRLVVVLQGLPCGWGRCVFCPFSREQSCDVGRIVANNRRILGEAEARLRRGCFDRLTILNGGSFYELP' A
#
# COMPACT_ATOMS: atom_id res chain seq x y z
N MET A 1 3.87 -1.02 -7.90
CA MET A 1 2.60 -1.65 -7.46
C MET A 1 1.94 -0.83 -6.36
N LEU A 2 1.87 0.49 -6.51
CA LEU A 2 1.21 1.39 -5.56
C LEU A 2 -0.21 1.68 -6.06
N GLY A 3 -1.19 1.77 -5.17
CA GLY A 3 -2.57 2.08 -5.56
C GLY A 3 -3.64 1.29 -4.82
N VAL A 4 -4.81 1.23 -5.43
CA VAL A 4 -6.03 0.63 -4.89
C VAL A 4 -6.48 -0.52 -5.78
N PHE A 5 -6.72 -1.68 -5.18
CA PHE A 5 -7.05 -2.91 -5.89
C PHE A 5 -8.25 -3.59 -5.26
N GLU A 6 -9.18 -4.05 -6.08
CA GLU A 6 -10.33 -4.82 -5.64
C GLU A 6 -10.09 -6.30 -5.86
N ARG A 7 -10.44 -7.11 -4.87
CA ARG A 7 -10.35 -8.57 -4.94
C ARG A 7 -11.64 -9.18 -4.41
N SER A 8 -12.07 -10.25 -5.04
CA SER A 8 -13.17 -11.09 -4.58
C SER A 8 -12.63 -12.50 -4.43
N ASP A 9 -12.68 -13.03 -3.22
CA ASP A 9 -12.19 -14.37 -2.90
C ASP A 9 -13.20 -15.09 -1.98
N ALA A 10 -12.85 -16.30 -1.51
CA ALA A 10 -13.73 -17.11 -0.67
C ALA A 10 -14.12 -16.46 0.67
N LEU A 11 -13.39 -15.42 1.10
CA LEU A 11 -13.65 -14.64 2.32
C LEU A 11 -14.36 -13.30 2.00
N GLY A 12 -14.93 -13.15 0.81
CA GLY A 12 -15.69 -11.97 0.39
C GLY A 12 -14.88 -10.91 -0.36
N ARG A 13 -15.50 -9.75 -0.56
CA ARG A 13 -14.92 -8.61 -1.28
C ARG A 13 -13.93 -7.85 -0.41
N ARG A 14 -12.74 -7.63 -0.94
CA ARG A 14 -11.63 -6.96 -0.28
C ARG A 14 -11.12 -5.79 -1.11
N LEU A 15 -10.95 -4.64 -0.46
CA LEU A 15 -10.18 -3.53 -0.99
C LEU A 15 -8.76 -3.60 -0.45
N VAL A 16 -7.77 -3.65 -1.33
CA VAL A 16 -6.34 -3.67 -1.00
C VAL A 16 -5.73 -2.34 -1.41
N VAL A 17 -5.11 -1.66 -0.46
CA VAL A 17 -4.47 -0.36 -0.64
C VAL A 17 -2.98 -0.52 -0.39
N VAL A 18 -2.15 -0.19 -1.37
CA VAL A 18 -0.69 -0.27 -1.28
C VAL A 18 -0.12 1.14 -1.33
N LEU A 19 0.40 1.59 -0.20
CA LEU A 19 0.98 2.93 -0.03
C LEU A 19 2.48 2.92 -0.35
N GLN A 20 3.00 4.07 -0.77
CA GLN A 20 4.43 4.29 -0.93
C GLN A 20 5.09 4.46 0.45
N GLY A 21 6.26 3.84 0.63
CA GLY A 21 7.04 4.01 1.84
C GLY A 21 8.48 4.42 1.58
N LEU A 22 9.19 4.67 2.67
CA LEU A 22 10.63 4.91 2.68
C LEU A 22 11.40 3.63 2.36
N PRO A 23 12.68 3.74 1.96
CA PRO A 23 13.51 2.57 1.76
C PRO A 23 13.51 1.61 2.94
N CYS A 24 13.47 0.32 2.63
CA CYS A 24 13.54 -0.72 3.64
C CYS A 24 14.90 -0.68 4.37
N GLY A 25 14.88 -0.63 5.71
CA GLY A 25 16.12 -0.63 6.52
C GLY A 25 16.90 -1.94 6.39
N TRP A 26 16.20 -3.06 6.13
CA TRP A 26 16.86 -4.35 5.88
C TRP A 26 17.53 -4.40 4.51
N GLY A 27 16.86 -3.94 3.45
CA GLY A 27 17.42 -3.75 2.11
C GLY A 27 17.95 -5.00 1.39
N ARG A 28 17.85 -6.21 1.97
CA ARG A 28 18.48 -7.45 1.45
C ARG A 28 17.49 -8.47 0.86
N CYS A 29 16.19 -8.21 0.94
CA CYS A 29 15.18 -9.11 0.38
C CYS A 29 15.21 -9.10 -1.15
N VAL A 30 15.81 -10.12 -1.77
CA VAL A 30 15.87 -10.28 -3.23
C VAL A 30 14.48 -10.42 -3.89
N PHE A 31 13.48 -10.84 -3.11
CA PHE A 31 12.11 -11.06 -3.58
C PHE A 31 11.17 -9.89 -3.25
N CYS A 32 11.64 -8.82 -2.60
CA CYS A 32 10.74 -7.75 -2.14
C CYS A 32 10.35 -6.80 -3.29
N PRO A 33 9.09 -6.82 -3.76
CA PRO A 33 8.67 -5.97 -4.87
C PRO A 33 8.56 -4.49 -4.47
N PHE A 34 8.42 -4.19 -3.17
CA PHE A 34 8.29 -2.82 -2.68
C PHE A 34 9.58 -2.01 -2.76
N SER A 35 10.73 -2.69 -2.81
CA SER A 35 12.05 -2.04 -2.99
C SER A 35 12.14 -1.20 -4.27
N ARG A 36 11.35 -1.53 -5.30
CA ARG A 36 11.32 -0.82 -6.58
C ARG A 36 10.46 0.45 -6.56
N GLU A 37 9.61 0.59 -5.55
CA GLU A 37 8.57 1.62 -5.48
C GLU A 37 8.80 2.60 -4.32
N GLN A 38 9.82 2.35 -3.49
CA GLN A 38 10.22 3.21 -2.38
C GLN A 38 10.79 4.56 -2.86
N SER A 39 10.81 5.56 -1.98
CA SER A 39 11.37 6.89 -2.27
C SER A 39 12.00 7.49 -1.02
N CYS A 40 13.10 8.24 -1.16
CA CYS A 40 13.66 9.04 -0.06
C CYS A 40 13.02 10.44 0.03
N ASP A 41 12.31 10.86 -1.02
CA ASP A 41 11.59 12.13 -1.04
C ASP A 41 10.25 11.97 -0.30
N VAL A 42 10.21 12.50 0.92
CA VAL A 42 9.04 12.48 1.80
C VAL A 42 7.88 13.27 1.20
N GLY A 43 8.14 14.40 0.53
CA GLY A 43 7.11 15.20 -0.12
C GLY A 43 6.38 14.40 -1.19
N ARG A 44 7.14 13.69 -2.03
CA ARG A 44 6.62 12.78 -3.05
C ARG A 44 5.82 11.63 -2.44
N ILE A 45 6.32 11.01 -1.37
CA ILE A 45 5.62 9.92 -0.67
C ILE A 45 4.26 10.40 -0.16
N VAL A 46 4.24 11.53 0.55
CA VAL A 46 3.00 12.09 1.12
C VAL A 46 2.00 12.44 0.02
N ALA A 47 2.46 13.08 -1.07
CA ALA A 47 1.60 13.42 -2.20
C ALA A 47 0.99 12.17 -2.85
N ASN A 48 1.80 11.13 -3.10
CA ASN A 48 1.32 9.87 -3.68
C ASN A 48 0.34 9.15 -2.75
N ASN A 49 0.65 9.07 -1.45
CA ASN A 49 -0.20 8.38 -0.49
C ASN A 49 -1.54 9.10 -0.32
N ARG A 50 -1.57 10.43 -0.31
CA ARG A 50 -2.83 11.20 -0.30
C ARG A 50 -3.69 10.89 -1.52
N ARG A 51 -3.09 10.81 -2.71
CA ARG A 51 -3.79 10.43 -3.95
C ARG A 51 -4.39 9.02 -3.84
N ILE A 52 -3.60 8.06 -3.38
CA ILE A 52 -4.03 6.65 -3.24
C ILE A 52 -5.16 6.52 -2.21
N LEU A 53 -5.03 7.19 -1.06
CA LEU A 53 -6.06 7.18 -0.02
C LEU A 53 -7.36 7.84 -0.49
N GLY A 54 -7.27 8.95 -1.22
CA GLY A 54 -8.45 9.60 -1.81
C GLY A 54 -9.17 8.69 -2.81
N GLU A 55 -8.42 7.94 -3.63
CA GLU A 55 -9.00 6.91 -4.50
C GLU A 55 -9.67 5.80 -3.67
N ALA A 56 -9.02 5.32 -2.61
CA ALA A 56 -9.55 4.26 -1.76
C ALA A 56 -10.86 4.68 -1.07
N GLU A 57 -10.92 5.89 -0.52
CA GLU A 57 -12.15 6.44 0.05
C GLU A 57 -13.27 6.53 -0.99
N ALA A 58 -12.97 7.01 -2.20
CA ALA A 58 -13.96 7.09 -3.26
C ALA A 58 -14.52 5.71 -3.64
N ARG A 59 -13.68 4.66 -3.63
CA ARG A 59 -14.13 3.28 -3.87
C ARG A 59 -14.97 2.74 -2.71
N LEU A 60 -14.52 2.96 -1.46
CA LEU A 60 -15.24 2.54 -0.26
C LEU A 60 -16.64 3.15 -0.17
N ARG A 61 -16.83 4.40 -0.59
CA ARG A 61 -18.16 5.05 -0.59
C ARG A 61 -19.11 4.51 -1.66
N ARG A 62 -18.59 3.92 -2.75
CA ARG A 62 -19.39 3.46 -3.90
C ARG A 62 -19.62 1.96 -3.92
N GLY A 63 -18.82 1.19 -3.19
CA GLY A 63 -18.87 -0.27 -3.18
C GLY A 63 -19.15 -0.84 -1.81
N CYS A 64 -19.56 -2.11 -1.78
CA CYS A 64 -19.61 -2.90 -0.55
C CYS A 64 -18.36 -3.77 -0.48
N PHE A 65 -17.57 -3.56 0.56
CA PHE A 65 -16.37 -4.35 0.86
C PHE A 65 -16.49 -4.91 2.26
N ASP A 66 -16.25 -6.21 2.39
CA ASP A 66 -16.25 -6.91 3.68
C ASP A 66 -14.95 -6.65 4.43
N ARG A 67 -13.87 -6.37 3.69
CA ARG A 67 -12.51 -6.24 4.21
C ARG A 67 -11.73 -5.12 3.55
N LEU A 68 -10.92 -4.44 4.36
CA LEU A 68 -9.92 -3.47 3.92
C LEU A 68 -8.52 -3.97 4.30
N THR A 69 -7.55 -3.81 3.44
CA THR A 69 -6.15 -4.15 3.73
C THR A 69 -5.24 -3.07 3.25
N ILE A 70 -4.43 -2.55 4.18
CA ILE A 70 -3.52 -1.46 3.92
C ILE A 70 -2.11 -2.01 4.09
N LEU A 71 -1.34 -1.97 3.01
CA LEU A 71 0.06 -2.33 2.99
C LEU A 71 0.86 -1.05 2.88
N ASN A 72 1.74 -0.81 3.85
CA ASN A 72 2.78 0.18 3.71
C ASN A 72 3.91 -0.46 2.88
N GLY A 73 4.23 0.10 1.72
CA GLY A 73 5.36 -0.34 0.90
C GLY A 73 6.73 -0.01 1.51
N GLY A 74 6.77 0.62 2.68
CA GLY A 74 7.97 0.81 3.49
C GLY A 74 8.28 -0.38 4.38
N SER A 75 9.54 -0.48 4.78
CA SER A 75 10.11 -1.50 5.68
C SER A 75 9.18 -1.97 6.80
N PHE A 76 9.32 -3.25 7.16
CA PHE A 76 9.23 -3.66 8.57
C PHE A 76 10.26 -2.85 9.36
N TYR A 77 9.80 -2.08 10.34
CA TYR A 77 10.68 -1.49 11.34
C TYR A 77 11.09 -2.64 12.27
N GLU A 78 12.37 -3.02 12.18
CA GLU A 78 13.13 -3.81 13.17
C GLU A 78 12.33 -4.93 13.85
N LEU A 79 12.34 -6.13 13.25
CA LEU A 79 12.27 -7.33 14.10
C LEU A 79 13.62 -7.38 14.86
N PRO A 80 13.61 -7.43 16.21
CA PRO A 80 14.81 -7.42 17.03
C PRO A 80 15.77 -8.58 16.72
#